data_AF-A0A1G9Q3K3-F1
#
_entry.id   AF-A0A1G9Q3K3-F1
#
_cell.length_a   1.000
_cell.length_b   1.000
_cell.length_c   1.000
_cell.angle_alpha   90.00
_cell.angle_beta   90.00
_cell.angle_gamma   90.00
#
_symmetry.space_group_name_H-M   'P 1'
#
loop_
_entity.id
_entity.type
_entity.pdbx_description
1 polymer ?
#
loop_
_entity_poly.entity_id
_entity_poly.type
_entity_poly.pdbx_seq_one_letter_code
_entity_poly.pdbx_strand_id
1 'polypeptide(L)'
;MQSVSTTADPAVKPVSSLPERALVGLLVAVVANGLVRGIAGTVLDTAGIEPLGWGAILGATVVAAVGATAVYALVSRVSARPDYHFTVVAAVVLLLSMAPVFTVAPTLPGVTTSVLAVLVVLHVTTAAGLVAGLTGAVGR
;
A
#
# COMPACT_ATOMS: atom_id res chain seq x y z
N MET A 1 -52.32 22.61 -20.22
CA MET A 1 -51.12 22.89 -19.41
C MET A 1 -50.59 21.55 -18.93
N GLN A 2 -49.52 21.03 -19.54
CA GLN A 2 -48.92 19.74 -19.16
C GLN A 2 -47.79 20.01 -18.15
N SER A 3 -47.92 19.43 -16.97
CA SER A 3 -46.90 19.43 -15.92
C SER A 3 -45.76 18.49 -16.32
N VAL A 4 -44.58 19.05 -16.60
CA VAL A 4 -43.35 18.29 -16.79
C VAL A 4 -42.85 17.85 -15.43
N SER A 5 -43.02 16.57 -15.12
CA SER A 5 -42.42 15.93 -13.95
C SER A 5 -40.94 15.66 -14.25
N THR A 6 -40.05 16.53 -13.79
CA THR A 6 -38.59 16.26 -13.78
C THR A 6 -38.35 15.07 -12.86
N THR A 7 -38.09 13.91 -13.44
CA THR A 7 -37.54 12.76 -12.72
C THR A 7 -36.19 13.16 -12.15
N ALA A 8 -36.08 13.18 -10.83
CA ALA A 8 -34.81 13.35 -10.14
C ALA A 8 -33.84 12.26 -10.61
N ASP A 9 -32.76 12.69 -11.26
CA ASP A 9 -31.65 11.84 -11.67
C ASP A 9 -31.08 11.14 -10.41
N PRO A 10 -31.03 9.80 -10.34
CA PRO A 10 -30.48 9.12 -9.17
C PRO A 10 -29.04 9.59 -8.97
N ALA A 11 -28.78 10.24 -7.83
CA ALA A 11 -27.50 10.84 -7.47
C ALA A 11 -26.34 9.92 -7.82
N VAL A 12 -25.65 10.22 -8.93
CA VAL A 12 -24.41 9.55 -9.32
C VAL A 12 -23.43 9.78 -8.18
N LYS A 13 -23.08 8.72 -7.44
CA LYS A 13 -22.07 8.83 -6.38
C LYS A 13 -20.77 9.34 -7.01
N PRO A 14 -20.21 10.47 -6.55
CA PRO A 14 -18.96 10.97 -7.10
C PRO A 14 -17.87 9.92 -6.87
N VAL A 15 -17.13 9.60 -7.93
CA VAL A 15 -15.95 8.75 -7.83
C VAL A 15 -14.91 9.43 -6.93
N SER A 16 -14.39 8.69 -5.94
CA SER A 16 -13.41 9.20 -4.98
C SER A 16 -12.19 9.80 -5.70
N SER A 17 -11.69 10.93 -5.20
CA SER A 17 -10.54 11.61 -5.79
C SER A 17 -9.24 10.79 -5.62
N LEU A 18 -8.22 11.03 -6.47
CA LEU A 18 -6.93 10.33 -6.32
C LEU A 18 -6.27 10.55 -4.94
N PRO A 19 -6.23 11.77 -4.38
CA PRO A 19 -5.68 11.99 -3.03
C PRO A 19 -6.44 11.21 -1.94
N GLU A 20 -7.76 11.10 -2.05
CA GLU A 20 -8.59 10.33 -1.13
C GLU A 20 -8.28 8.84 -1.23
N ARG A 21 -8.19 8.29 -2.44
CA ARG A 21 -7.80 6.89 -2.69
C ARG A 21 -6.40 6.58 -2.16
N ALA A 22 -5.45 7.50 -2.37
CA ALA A 22 -4.10 7.40 -1.85
C ALA A 22 -4.09 7.39 -0.31
N LEU A 23 -4.86 8.27 0.32
CA LEU A 23 -4.99 8.33 1.77
C LEU A 23 -5.60 7.04 2.32
N VAL A 24 -6.67 6.53 1.72
CA VAL A 24 -7.28 5.24 2.11
C VAL A 24 -6.26 4.11 1.99
N GLY A 25 -5.53 4.03 0.87
CA GLY A 25 -4.50 3.01 0.68
C GLY A 25 -3.38 3.09 1.71
N LEU A 26 -2.93 4.31 2.03
CA LEU A 26 -1.92 4.57 3.06
C LEU A 26 -2.44 4.13 4.45
N LEU A 27 -3.66 4.50 4.82
CA LEU A 27 -4.25 4.11 6.11
C LEU A 27 -4.38 2.59 6.23
N VAL A 28 -4.84 1.92 5.18
CA VAL A 28 -4.92 0.45 5.13
C VAL A 28 -3.52 -0.16 5.31
N ALA A 29 -2.51 0.34 4.60
CA ALA A 29 -1.14 -0.14 4.72
C ALA A 29 -0.57 0.08 6.14
N VAL A 30 -0.79 1.26 6.72
CA VAL A 30 -0.33 1.59 8.09
C VAL A 30 -0.98 0.67 9.11
N VAL A 31 -2.29 0.44 9.04
CA VAL A 31 -3.01 -0.45 9.96
C VAL A 31 -2.51 -1.89 9.79
N ALA A 32 -2.41 -2.39 8.56
CA ALA A 32 -1.92 -3.75 8.30
C ALA A 32 -0.49 -3.93 8.80
N ASN A 33 0.41 -2.99 8.51
CA ASN A 33 1.79 -3.02 8.98
C ASN A 33 1.88 -2.95 10.50
N GLY A 34 1.05 -2.12 11.13
CA GLY A 34 0.95 -2.02 12.59
C GLY A 34 0.50 -3.33 13.24
N LEU A 35 -0.46 -4.03 12.63
CA LEU A 35 -0.90 -5.36 13.08
C LEU A 35 0.21 -6.40 12.93
N VAL A 36 0.85 -6.47 11.75
CA VAL A 36 1.97 -7.39 11.49
C VAL A 36 3.10 -7.17 12.50
N ARG A 37 3.48 -5.91 12.71
CA ARG A 37 4.52 -5.53 13.66
C ARG A 37 4.10 -5.82 15.11
N GLY A 38 2.87 -5.52 15.48
CA GLY A 38 2.33 -5.83 16.82
C GLY A 38 2.39 -7.32 17.12
N ILE A 39 1.91 -8.15 16.18
CA ILE A 39 1.96 -9.61 16.30
C ILE A 39 3.42 -10.09 16.39
N ALA A 40 4.29 -9.65 15.48
CA ALA A 40 5.70 -10.02 15.48
C ALA A 40 6.38 -9.71 16.83
N GLY A 41 6.07 -8.57 17.45
CA GLY A 41 6.61 -8.20 18.76
C GLY A 41 6.10 -9.05 19.94
N THR A 42 5.02 -9.81 19.76
CA THR A 42 4.51 -10.75 20.79
C THR A 42 5.13 -12.15 20.68
N VAL A 43 5.64 -12.52 19.50
CA VAL A 43 6.14 -13.87 19.22
C VAL A 43 7.64 -13.94 18.93
N LEU A 44 8.27 -12.81 18.60
CA LEU A 44 9.69 -12.69 18.30
C LEU A 44 10.33 -11.61 19.17
N ASP A 45 11.60 -11.79 19.53
CA ASP A 45 12.41 -10.72 20.08
C ASP A 45 12.79 -9.74 18.97
N THR A 46 12.03 -8.66 18.87
CA THR A 46 12.19 -7.61 17.86
C THR A 46 12.84 -6.35 18.42
N ALA A 47 13.19 -6.35 19.70
CA ALA A 47 13.78 -5.19 20.35
C ALA A 47 15.14 -4.86 19.73
N GLY A 48 15.32 -3.61 19.29
CA GLY A 48 16.58 -3.16 18.67
C GLY A 48 16.82 -3.62 17.24
N ILE A 49 15.89 -4.35 16.61
CA ILE A 49 15.98 -4.70 15.19
C ILE A 49 15.50 -3.51 14.36
N GLU A 50 16.45 -2.71 13.86
CA GLU A 50 16.18 -1.42 13.22
C GLU A 50 15.13 -1.45 12.09
N PRO A 51 15.15 -2.42 11.13
CA PRO A 51 14.11 -2.51 10.09
C PRO A 51 12.70 -2.78 10.61
N LEU A 52 12.58 -3.33 11.83
CA LEU A 52 11.30 -3.51 12.52
C LEU A 52 10.98 -2.33 13.45
N GLY A 53 11.76 -1.26 13.46
CA GLY A 53 11.45 -0.04 14.20
C GLY A 53 10.18 0.63 13.67
N TRP A 54 9.35 1.18 14.56
CA TRP A 54 8.13 1.90 14.17
C TRP A 54 8.43 3.06 13.20
N GLY A 55 9.52 3.81 13.45
CA GLY A 55 9.94 4.90 12.58
C GLY A 55 10.30 4.42 11.17
N ALA A 56 11.08 3.33 11.06
CA ALA A 56 11.45 2.73 9.78
C ALA A 56 10.21 2.24 9.00
N ILE A 57 9.31 1.51 9.67
CA ILE A 57 8.09 0.98 9.05
C ILE A 57 7.19 2.11 8.56
N LEU A 58 6.87 3.08 9.41
CA LEU A 58 5.96 4.18 9.06
C LEU A 58 6.58 5.08 7.98
N GLY A 59 7.86 5.42 8.12
CA GLY A 59 8.59 6.23 7.14
C GLY A 59 8.63 5.58 5.76
N ALA A 60 9.00 4.30 5.69
CA ALA A 60 9.02 3.54 4.45
C ALA A 60 7.62 3.42 3.82
N THR A 61 6.58 3.22 4.64
CA THR A 61 5.18 3.14 4.17
C THR A 61 4.74 4.46 3.52
N VAL A 62 5.07 5.60 4.13
CA VAL A 62 4.76 6.93 3.57
C VAL A 62 5.50 7.17 2.26
N VAL A 63 6.81 6.87 2.21
CA VAL A 63 7.61 7.00 0.97
C VAL A 63 7.03 6.13 -0.14
N ALA A 64 6.67 4.89 0.17
CA ALA A 64 6.01 3.98 -0.77
C ALA A 64 4.67 4.54 -1.26
N ALA A 65 3.85 5.10 -0.37
CA ALA A 65 2.56 5.69 -0.74
C ALA A 65 2.71 6.88 -1.69
N VAL A 66 3.66 7.78 -1.43
CA VAL A 66 3.96 8.92 -2.30
C VAL A 66 4.42 8.43 -3.68
N GLY A 67 5.37 7.50 -3.72
CA GLY A 67 5.87 6.91 -4.96
C GLY A 67 4.78 6.20 -5.77
N ALA A 68 3.98 5.35 -5.11
CA ALA A 68 2.87 4.64 -5.72
C ALA A 68 1.81 5.59 -6.29
N THR A 69 1.48 6.66 -5.56
CA THR A 69 0.51 7.66 -6.02
C THR A 69 1.03 8.39 -7.27
N ALA A 70 2.30 8.77 -7.29
CA ALA A 70 2.92 9.40 -8.46
C ALA A 70 2.94 8.47 -9.67
N VAL A 71 3.31 7.20 -9.48
CA VAL A 71 3.29 6.19 -10.54
C VAL A 71 1.87 5.95 -11.05
N TYR A 72 0.89 5.81 -10.17
CA TYR A 72 -0.52 5.64 -10.57
C TYR A 72 -1.01 6.85 -11.36
N ALA A 73 -0.69 8.07 -10.93
CA ALA A 73 -1.03 9.29 -11.64
C ALA A 73 -0.42 9.33 -13.05
N LEU A 74 0.83 8.92 -13.21
CA LEU A 74 1.50 8.83 -14.50
C LEU A 74 0.86 7.77 -15.40
N VAL A 75 0.68 6.55 -14.88
CA VAL A 75 0.04 5.44 -15.60
C VAL A 75 -1.37 5.82 -16.05
N SER A 76 -2.13 6.52 -15.21
CA SER A 76 -3.47 7.04 -15.52
C SER A 76 -3.50 8.02 -16.68
N ARG A 77 -2.41 8.72 -16.96
CA ARG A 77 -2.32 9.67 -18.09
C ARG A 77 -1.98 9.00 -19.42
N VAL A 78 -1.32 7.84 -19.38
CA VAL A 78 -0.72 7.22 -20.59
C VAL A 78 -1.34 5.86 -20.94
N SER A 79 -2.12 5.27 -20.04
CA SER A 79 -2.67 3.92 -20.18
C SER A 79 -4.18 3.95 -20.42
N ALA A 80 -4.65 3.14 -21.37
CA ALA A 80 -6.07 2.84 -21.54
C ALA A 80 -6.64 1.92 -20.44
N ARG A 81 -5.78 1.24 -19.67
CA ARG A 81 -6.15 0.32 -18.59
C ARG A 81 -5.27 0.59 -17.35
N PRO A 82 -5.48 1.72 -16.66
CA PRO A 82 -4.53 2.19 -15.66
C PRO A 82 -4.43 1.28 -14.44
N ASP A 83 -5.55 0.74 -13.95
CA ASP A 83 -5.56 -0.17 -12.79
C ASP A 83 -4.75 -1.44 -13.05
N TYR A 84 -4.89 -2.04 -14.24
CA TYR A 84 -4.15 -3.24 -14.61
C TYR A 84 -2.65 -2.98 -14.73
N HIS A 85 -2.25 -1.95 -15.48
CA HIS A 85 -0.82 -1.63 -15.64
C HIS A 85 -0.18 -1.20 -14.32
N PHE A 86 -0.89 -0.43 -13.50
CA PHE A 86 -0.38 -0.07 -12.19
C PHE A 86 -0.19 -1.30 -11.29
N THR A 87 -1.13 -2.24 -11.29
CA THR A 87 -1.00 -3.48 -10.52
C THR A 87 0.22 -4.30 -10.96
N VAL A 88 0.48 -4.38 -12.27
CA VAL A 88 1.68 -5.04 -12.80
C VAL A 88 2.95 -4.31 -12.34
N VAL A 89 2.99 -2.97 -12.44
CA VAL A 89 4.14 -2.18 -11.97
C VAL A 89 4.35 -2.36 -10.47
N ALA A 90 3.28 -2.34 -9.68
CA ALA A 90 3.35 -2.55 -8.24
C ALA A 90 3.88 -3.95 -7.90
N ALA A 91 3.47 -4.99 -8.64
CA ALA A 91 4.02 -6.34 -8.48
C ALA A 91 5.52 -6.39 -8.80
N VAL A 92 5.97 -5.72 -9.87
CA VAL A 92 7.40 -5.61 -10.19
C VAL A 92 8.16 -4.87 -9.09
N VAL A 93 7.66 -3.72 -8.63
CA VAL A 93 8.27 -2.95 -7.54
C VAL A 93 8.31 -3.74 -6.24
N LEU A 94 7.28 -4.52 -5.92
CA LEU A 94 7.27 -5.43 -4.78
C LEU A 94 8.42 -6.45 -4.90
N LEU A 95 8.57 -7.10 -6.05
CA LEU A 95 9.68 -8.04 -6.27
C LEU A 95 11.04 -7.36 -6.16
N LEU A 96 11.20 -6.17 -6.73
CA LEU A 96 12.45 -5.39 -6.63
C LEU A 96 12.73 -4.97 -5.19
N SER A 97 11.70 -4.60 -4.43
CA SER A 97 11.84 -4.25 -3.01
C SER A 97 12.27 -5.42 -2.14
N MET A 98 12.16 -6.67 -2.62
CA MET A 98 12.70 -7.84 -1.91
C MET A 98 14.23 -7.91 -1.97
N ALA A 99 14.88 -7.25 -2.93
CA ALA A 99 16.34 -7.27 -3.05
C ALA A 99 17.03 -6.89 -1.73
N PRO A 100 16.77 -5.72 -1.12
CA PRO A 100 17.38 -5.37 0.18
C PRO A 100 16.95 -6.31 1.32
N VAL A 101 15.77 -6.93 1.26
CA VAL A 101 15.33 -7.92 2.26
C VAL A 101 16.22 -9.16 2.23
N PHE A 102 16.66 -9.60 1.05
CA PHE A 102 17.48 -10.82 0.92
C PHE A 102 18.99 -10.56 0.82
N THR A 103 19.43 -9.34 0.52
CA THR A 103 20.86 -9.01 0.36
C THR A 103 21.41 -8.13 1.48
N VAL A 104 20.59 -7.23 2.05
CA VAL A 104 21.04 -6.27 3.07
C VAL A 104 20.57 -6.67 4.46
N ALA A 105 19.27 -6.93 4.65
CA ALA A 105 18.73 -7.26 5.97
C ALA A 105 19.44 -8.42 6.70
N PRO A 106 19.87 -9.52 6.03
CA PRO A 106 20.58 -10.60 6.71
C PRO A 106 21.95 -10.22 7.28
N THR A 107 22.52 -9.08 6.85
CA THR A 107 23.79 -8.55 7.36
C THR A 107 23.62 -7.75 8.65
N LEU A 108 22.37 -7.45 9.04
CA LEU A 108 22.07 -6.65 10.22
C LEU A 108 22.03 -7.51 11.50
N PRO A 109 22.53 -6.98 12.64
CA PRO A 109 22.46 -7.68 13.91
C PRO A 109 21.03 -8.07 14.30
N GLY A 110 20.86 -9.30 14.79
CA GLY A 110 19.56 -9.80 15.28
C GLY A 110 18.57 -10.24 14.19
N VAL A 111 18.90 -10.09 12.90
CA VAL A 111 18.01 -10.52 11.82
C VAL A 111 18.09 -12.03 11.62
N THR A 112 17.01 -12.72 11.97
CA THR A 112 16.82 -14.16 11.76
C THR A 112 15.94 -14.42 10.53
N THR A 113 15.84 -15.68 10.10
CA THR A 113 14.90 -16.09 9.02
C THR A 113 13.46 -15.69 9.32
N SER A 114 13.02 -15.79 10.58
CA SER A 114 11.68 -15.37 10.99
C SER A 114 11.49 -13.85 10.87
N VAL A 115 12.53 -13.06 11.19
CA VAL A 115 12.52 -11.61 10.99
C VAL A 115 12.46 -11.25 9.51
N LEU A 116 13.20 -11.96 8.65
CA LEU A 116 13.13 -11.78 7.19
C LEU A 116 11.71 -12.05 6.67
N ALA A 117 11.05 -13.11 7.15
CA ALA A 117 9.67 -13.40 6.78
C ALA A 117 8.72 -12.26 7.18
N VAL A 118 8.90 -11.66 8.37
CA VAL A 118 8.12 -10.48 8.78
C VAL A 118 8.39 -9.28 7.85
N LEU A 119 9.64 -9.04 7.45
CA LEU A 119 9.97 -7.96 6.51
C LEU A 119 9.30 -8.15 5.14
N VAL A 120 9.30 -9.39 4.62
CA VAL A 120 8.57 -9.73 3.39
C VAL A 120 7.08 -9.42 3.56
N VAL A 121 6.47 -9.86 4.66
CA VAL A 121 5.05 -9.62 4.92
C VAL A 121 4.75 -8.11 4.96
N LEU A 122 5.58 -7.30 5.62
CA LEU A 122 5.41 -5.85 5.67
C LEU A 122 5.43 -5.20 4.27
N HIS A 123 6.27 -5.69 3.36
CA HIS A 123 6.30 -5.18 1.98
C HIS A 123 5.05 -5.59 1.22
N VAL A 124 4.61 -6.84 1.38
CA VAL A 124 3.38 -7.35 0.76
C VAL A 124 2.16 -6.58 1.25
N THR A 125 2.00 -6.37 2.55
CA THR A 125 0.86 -5.62 3.12
C THR A 125 0.87 -4.16 2.68
N THR A 126 2.04 -3.54 2.58
CA THR A 126 2.17 -2.19 2.03
C THR A 126 1.73 -2.13 0.57
N ALA A 127 2.27 -3.01 -0.28
CA ALA A 127 1.91 -3.06 -1.70
C ALA A 127 0.42 -3.35 -1.89
N ALA A 128 -0.13 -4.32 -1.15
CA ALA A 128 -1.54 -4.68 -1.21
C ALA A 128 -2.46 -3.52 -0.78
N GLY A 129 -2.16 -2.84 0.33
CA GLY A 129 -2.95 -1.70 0.81
C GLY A 129 -2.95 -0.54 -0.18
N LEU A 130 -1.78 -0.19 -0.72
CA LEU A 130 -1.65 0.88 -1.71
C LEU A 130 -2.34 0.54 -3.03
N VAL A 131 -2.20 -0.70 -3.52
CA VAL A 131 -2.91 -1.16 -4.73
C VAL A 131 -4.42 -1.14 -4.51
N ALA A 132 -4.91 -1.66 -3.39
CA ALA A 132 -6.34 -1.71 -3.11
C ALA A 132 -6.95 -0.29 -3.01
N GLY A 133 -6.26 0.64 -2.35
CA GLY A 133 -6.69 2.04 -2.28
C GLY A 133 -6.65 2.73 -3.64
N LEU A 134 -5.50 2.71 -4.32
CA LEU A 134 -5.27 3.44 -5.57
C LEU A 134 -6.01 2.88 -6.77
N THR A 135 -6.41 1.61 -6.78
CA THR A 135 -7.30 1.03 -7.81
C THR A 135 -8.79 1.14 -7.44
N GLY A 136 -9.09 1.64 -6.23
CA GLY A 136 -10.46 1.82 -5.73
C GLY A 136 -11.14 0.51 -5.34
N ALA A 137 -10.39 -0.58 -5.10
CA ALA A 137 -10.96 -1.84 -4.64
C ALA A 137 -11.55 -1.75 -3.22
N VAL A 138 -11.11 -0.79 -2.40
CA VAL A 138 -11.54 -0.61 -1.00
C VAL A 138 -12.92 0.08 -0.86
N GLY A 139 -13.55 0.52 -1.96
CA GLY A 139 -14.83 1.25 -1.91
C GLY A 139 -15.82 0.91 -3.04
N ARG A 140 -15.64 -0.22 -3.72
CA ARG A 140 -16.62 -0.77 -4.66
C ARG A 140 -17.70 -1.55 -3.92
#